data_AF-A0A2E5L5N1-F1
#
_entry.id   AF-A0A2E5L5N1-F1
#
_cell.length_a   1.000
_cell.length_b   1.000
_cell.length_c   1.000
_cell.angle_alpha   90.00
_cell.angle_beta   90.00
_cell.angle_gamma   90.00
#
_symmetry.space_group_name_H-M   'P 1'
#
loop_
_entity.id
_entity.type
_entity.pdbx_description
1 polymer ?
#
loop_
_entity_poly.entity_id
_entity_poly.type
_entity_poly.pdbx_seq_one_letter_code
_entity_poly.pdbx_strand_id
1 'polypeptide(L)'
;MAVTVAKFLDVANGTVANQFTVGDRYEVSSISDLDDTYKQLMDKPIACVMAVMGKAGRPNLTPMWFDYEDDKVLINVAEHRKKTQWIRDTPQVSILIMNPENMYHWLSLKVTVEREIHEDDPKEGEWVTQQLNRIWKKYIGNDDGYQLRDPSFNERRVLFECRVDRIATFGQPS
;
A
#
# COMPACT_ATOMS: atom_id res chain seq x y z
N MET A 1 15.35 5.76 6.48
CA MET A 1 15.11 7.12 7.04
C MET A 1 13.94 6.99 8.01
N ALA A 2 13.92 7.77 9.09
CA ALA A 2 12.78 7.73 10.01
C ALA A 2 11.50 8.23 9.31
N VAL A 3 10.39 7.53 9.54
CA VAL A 3 9.06 7.84 8.99
C VAL A 3 8.21 8.44 10.10
N THR A 4 7.69 9.65 9.88
CA THR A 4 6.77 10.29 10.83
C THR A 4 5.38 9.63 10.74
N VAL A 5 4.88 9.21 11.90
CA VAL A 5 3.53 8.69 12.09
C VAL A 5 2.70 9.73 12.84
N ALA A 6 1.61 10.19 12.23
CA ALA A 6 0.61 11.03 12.88
C ALA A 6 -0.47 10.14 13.50
N LYS A 7 -0.53 10.11 14.84
CA LYS A 7 -1.56 9.40 15.59
C LYS A 7 -2.72 10.34 15.87
N PHE A 8 -3.87 10.04 15.30
CA PHE A 8 -5.08 10.82 15.52
C PHE A 8 -5.72 10.45 16.87
N LEU A 9 -6.35 11.43 17.52
CA LEU A 9 -7.23 11.19 18.65
C LEU A 9 -8.50 10.49 18.13
N ASP A 10 -8.67 9.24 18.55
CA ASP A 10 -9.77 8.39 18.11
C ASP A 10 -10.93 8.35 19.11
N VAL A 11 -11.96 7.57 18.76
CA VAL A 11 -13.21 7.45 19.51
C VAL A 11 -13.46 6.01 19.98
N ALA A 12 -12.44 5.14 19.97
CA ALA A 12 -12.60 3.73 20.34
C ALA A 12 -13.04 3.55 21.80
N ASN A 13 -12.69 4.50 22.67
CA ASN A 13 -13.07 4.52 24.09
C ASN A 13 -14.12 5.59 24.42
N GLY A 14 -14.93 6.01 23.45
CA GLY A 14 -15.91 7.08 23.58
C GLY A 14 -15.43 8.43 23.06
N THR A 15 -16.31 9.43 23.12
CA THR A 15 -16.01 10.78 22.60
C THR A 15 -15.09 11.55 23.53
N VAL A 16 -14.12 12.26 22.94
CA VAL A 16 -13.15 13.07 23.68
C VAL A 16 -12.98 14.44 23.03
N ALA A 17 -12.50 15.42 23.80
CA ALA A 17 -12.14 16.72 23.27
C ALA A 17 -11.08 16.58 22.16
N ASN A 18 -11.25 17.31 21.05
CA ASN A 18 -10.36 17.29 19.88
C ASN A 18 -10.27 15.94 19.14
N GLN A 19 -11.24 15.03 19.30
CA GLN A 19 -11.33 13.83 18.46
C GLN A 19 -11.22 14.18 16.96
N PHE A 20 -10.59 13.31 16.17
CA PHE A 20 -10.23 13.50 14.76
C PHE A 20 -9.11 14.51 14.46
N THR A 21 -8.45 15.07 15.49
CA THR A 21 -7.21 15.85 15.29
C THR A 21 -5.97 14.97 15.53
N VAL A 22 -4.79 15.45 15.11
CA VAL A 22 -3.52 14.76 15.43
C VAL A 22 -3.20 14.97 16.91
N GLY A 23 -3.28 13.90 17.70
CA GLY A 23 -2.98 13.91 19.13
C GLY A 23 -1.48 13.77 19.43
N ASP A 24 -0.78 12.97 18.62
CA ASP A 24 0.65 12.72 18.80
C ASP A 24 1.36 12.51 17.46
N ARG A 25 2.69 12.68 17.46
CA ARG A 25 3.58 12.29 16.37
C ARG A 25 4.77 11.55 16.93
N TYR A 26 5.03 10.38 16.37
CA TYR A 26 6.22 9.58 16.67
C TYR A 26 6.91 9.18 15.38
N GLU A 27 8.12 8.66 15.50
CA GLU A 27 8.91 8.18 14.37
C GLU A 27 9.10 6.67 14.45
N VAL A 28 9.08 6.02 13.31
CA VAL A 28 9.47 4.61 13.14
C VAL A 28 10.63 4.51 12.17
N SER A 29 11.54 3.56 12.38
CA SER A 29 12.68 3.35 11.47
C SER A 29 12.23 2.65 10.19
N SER A 30 11.18 1.83 10.29
CA SER A 30 10.57 1.08 9.20
C SER A 30 9.05 1.01 9.39
N ILE A 31 8.30 0.88 8.28
CA ILE A 31 6.85 0.63 8.35
C ILE A 31 6.55 -0.75 8.98
N SER A 32 7.52 -1.67 8.95
CA SER A 32 7.44 -2.95 9.68
C SER A 32 7.34 -2.79 11.20
N ASP A 33 7.79 -1.66 11.74
CA ASP A 33 7.88 -1.38 13.18
C ASP A 33 6.60 -0.70 13.73
N LEU A 34 5.58 -0.53 12.89
CA LEU A 34 4.28 -0.03 13.35
C LEU A 34 3.69 -0.95 14.41
N ASP A 35 2.99 -0.34 15.37
CA ASP A 35 2.21 -1.04 16.38
C ASP A 35 1.25 -2.07 15.75
N ASP A 36 1.12 -3.23 16.41
CA ASP A 36 0.31 -4.37 15.93
C ASP A 36 -1.15 -3.99 15.63
N THR A 37 -1.68 -2.96 16.30
CA THR A 37 -2.99 -2.38 16.00
C THR A 37 -3.10 -2.01 14.53
N TYR A 38 -2.09 -1.38 13.94
CA TYR A 38 -2.12 -0.94 12.53
C TYR A 38 -1.39 -1.92 11.61
N LYS A 39 -0.34 -2.58 12.09
CA LYS A 39 0.41 -3.58 11.31
C LYS A 39 -0.50 -4.71 10.81
N GLN A 40 -1.47 -5.13 11.62
CA GLN A 40 -2.44 -6.15 11.19
C GLN A 40 -3.27 -5.75 9.96
N LEU A 41 -3.51 -4.44 9.73
CA LEU A 41 -4.24 -3.99 8.55
C LEU A 41 -3.41 -4.21 7.28
N MET A 42 -2.08 -4.11 7.40
CA MET A 42 -1.15 -4.40 6.32
C MET A 42 -0.92 -5.90 6.14
N ASP A 43 -0.90 -6.68 7.21
CA ASP A 43 -0.51 -8.10 7.17
C ASP A 43 -1.68 -9.03 6.79
N LYS A 44 -2.91 -8.68 7.15
CA LYS A 44 -4.12 -9.42 6.77
C LYS A 44 -4.47 -9.17 5.28
N PRO A 45 -5.29 -10.03 4.64
CA PRO A 45 -5.73 -9.84 3.26
C PRO A 45 -6.81 -8.75 3.13
N ILE A 46 -6.51 -7.54 3.60
CA ILE A 46 -7.40 -6.38 3.50
C ILE A 46 -7.00 -5.60 2.24
N ALA A 47 -7.97 -5.34 1.36
CA ALA A 47 -7.74 -4.52 0.18
C ALA A 47 -7.45 -3.08 0.58
N CYS A 48 -6.48 -2.45 -0.08
CA CYS A 48 -6.23 -1.03 0.07
C CYS A 48 -6.95 -0.24 -1.03
N VAL A 49 -7.27 1.02 -0.76
CA VAL A 49 -7.65 1.99 -1.78
C VAL A 49 -6.41 2.78 -2.15
N MET A 50 -5.96 2.63 -3.39
CA MET A 50 -4.80 3.34 -3.93
C MET A 50 -5.24 4.50 -4.80
N ALA A 51 -4.71 5.69 -4.53
CA ALA A 51 -4.91 6.92 -5.27
C ALA A 51 -3.64 7.26 -6.08
N VAL A 52 -3.79 7.39 -7.40
CA VAL A 52 -2.75 7.88 -8.31
C VAL A 52 -3.22 9.13 -9.04
N MET A 53 -2.32 10.05 -9.34
CA MET A 53 -2.67 11.31 -10.01
C MET A 53 -2.62 11.14 -11.53
N GLY A 54 -3.77 11.36 -12.18
CA GLY A 54 -3.80 11.51 -13.63
C GLY A 54 -3.46 12.94 -14.07
N LYS A 55 -3.22 13.15 -15.36
CA LYS A 55 -2.89 14.46 -15.95
C LYS A 55 -3.91 15.57 -15.67
N ALA A 56 -5.18 15.21 -15.44
CA ALA A 56 -6.26 16.15 -15.18
C ALA A 56 -6.33 16.66 -13.72
N GLY A 57 -5.36 16.30 -12.87
CA GLY A 57 -5.29 16.79 -11.48
C GLY A 57 -6.35 16.20 -10.53
N ARG A 58 -7.22 15.31 -11.01
CA ARG A 58 -8.13 14.51 -10.18
C ARG A 58 -7.49 13.15 -9.88
N PRO A 59 -7.45 12.71 -8.60
CA PRO A 59 -6.95 11.39 -8.26
C PRO A 59 -7.85 10.29 -8.82
N ASN A 60 -7.23 9.22 -9.32
CA ASN A 60 -7.92 8.00 -9.70
C ASN A 60 -7.76 6.96 -8.58
N LEU A 61 -8.87 6.51 -8.02
CA LEU A 61 -8.92 5.56 -6.92
C LEU A 61 -9.20 4.15 -7.44
N THR A 62 -8.43 3.17 -7.01
CA THR A 62 -8.67 1.75 -7.32
C THR A 62 -8.42 0.86 -6.11
N PRO A 63 -9.25 -0.16 -5.87
CA PRO A 63 -8.92 -1.20 -4.90
C PRO A 63 -7.71 -2.01 -5.39
N MET A 64 -6.78 -2.30 -4.48
CA MET A 64 -5.54 -3.03 -4.76
C MET A 64 -5.21 -3.97 -3.60
N TRP A 65 -4.42 -5.00 -3.88
CA TRP A 65 -3.70 -5.73 -2.84
C TRP A 65 -2.54 -4.88 -2.33
N PHE A 66 -2.23 -5.03 -1.04
CA PHE A 66 -1.18 -4.30 -0.35
C PHE A 66 -0.03 -5.24 0.05
N ASP A 67 1.19 -4.75 -0.10
CA ASP A 67 2.40 -5.44 0.31
C ASP A 67 3.51 -4.44 0.64
N TYR A 68 4.43 -4.88 1.48
CA TYR A 68 5.59 -4.11 1.90
C TYR A 68 6.72 -5.07 2.26
N GLU A 69 7.96 -4.57 2.22
CA GLU A 69 9.16 -5.29 2.62
C GLU A 69 10.09 -4.29 3.30
N ASP A 70 10.47 -4.59 4.55
CA ASP A 70 11.16 -3.66 5.44
C ASP A 70 10.50 -2.27 5.46
N ASP A 71 11.21 -1.24 5.02
CA ASP A 71 10.79 0.16 5.02
C ASP A 71 10.10 0.60 3.71
N LYS A 72 9.87 -0.33 2.77
CA LYS A 72 9.33 -0.05 1.43
C LYS A 72 7.93 -0.60 1.23
N VAL A 73 7.07 0.20 0.60
CA VAL A 73 5.80 -0.26 0.04
C VAL A 73 6.03 -0.75 -1.38
N LEU A 74 5.43 -1.90 -1.71
CA LEU A 74 5.58 -2.57 -2.99
C LEU A 74 4.29 -2.46 -3.80
N ILE A 75 4.37 -1.89 -5.00
CA ILE A 75 3.22 -1.73 -5.90
C ILE A 75 3.49 -2.50 -7.19
N ASN A 76 2.79 -3.62 -7.35
CA ASN A 76 2.88 -4.45 -8.54
C ASN A 76 1.71 -4.20 -9.49
N VAL A 77 1.99 -3.78 -10.72
CA VAL A 77 0.97 -3.46 -11.73
C VAL A 77 1.34 -4.06 -13.08
N ALA A 78 0.32 -4.29 -13.93
CA ALA A 78 0.56 -4.68 -15.31
C ALA A 78 1.02 -3.47 -16.13
N GLU A 79 2.04 -3.67 -16.96
CA GLU A 79 2.73 -2.64 -17.75
C GLU A 79 1.77 -1.76 -18.56
N HIS A 80 0.85 -2.41 -19.29
CA HIS A 80 -0.05 -1.77 -20.25
C HIS A 80 -1.14 -0.89 -19.61
N ARG A 81 -1.31 -0.94 -18.27
CA ARG A 81 -2.42 -0.23 -17.61
C ARG A 81 -2.13 1.26 -17.52
N LYS A 82 -3.18 2.07 -17.69
CA LYS A 82 -3.05 3.54 -17.64
C LYS A 82 -2.47 4.06 -16.32
N LYS A 83 -2.78 3.39 -15.21
CA LYS A 83 -2.24 3.73 -13.88
C LYS A 83 -0.72 3.60 -13.80
N THR A 84 -0.11 2.67 -14.55
CA THR A 84 1.34 2.48 -14.61
C THR A 84 2.00 3.73 -15.20
N GLN A 85 1.46 4.24 -16.33
CA GLN A 85 1.91 5.51 -16.89
C GLN A 85 1.69 6.69 -15.93
N TRP A 86 0.56 6.75 -15.23
CA TRP A 86 0.30 7.83 -14.27
C TRP A 86 1.28 7.81 -13.09
N ILE A 87 1.67 6.64 -12.59
CA ILE A 87 2.69 6.50 -11.55
C ILE A 87 4.04 7.01 -12.08
N ARG A 88 4.43 6.68 -13.31
CA ARG A 88 5.66 7.22 -13.93
C ARG A 88 5.62 8.74 -14.11
N ASP A 89 4.48 9.27 -14.54
CA ASP A 89 4.28 10.72 -14.73
C ASP A 89 4.25 11.48 -13.39
N THR A 90 3.76 10.85 -12.32
CA THR A 90 3.63 11.43 -10.98
C THR A 90 3.87 10.35 -9.92
N PRO A 91 5.13 10.18 -9.47
CA PRO A 91 5.55 9.05 -8.63
C PRO A 91 5.12 9.16 -7.17
N GLN A 92 4.05 9.90 -6.87
CA GLN A 92 3.50 10.07 -5.54
C GLN A 92 2.14 9.39 -5.46
N VAL A 93 2.02 8.43 -4.54
CA VAL A 93 0.84 7.58 -4.37
C VAL A 93 0.31 7.73 -2.95
N SER A 94 -1.00 7.82 -2.79
CA SER A 94 -1.65 7.76 -1.48
C SER A 94 -2.42 6.45 -1.35
N ILE A 95 -2.30 5.81 -0.19
CA ILE A 95 -2.92 4.52 0.10
C ILE A 95 -3.73 4.65 1.38
N LEU A 96 -4.91 4.04 1.40
CA LEU A 96 -5.75 3.86 2.59
C LEU A 96 -6.02 2.37 2.78
N ILE A 97 -5.81 1.86 4.00
CA ILE A 97 -6.27 0.55 4.42
C ILE A 97 -7.21 0.74 5.59
N MET A 98 -8.44 0.25 5.44
CA MET A 98 -9.50 0.40 6.42
C MET A 98 -9.95 -0.97 6.89
N ASN A 99 -10.16 -1.12 8.19
CA ASN A 99 -10.72 -2.33 8.77
C ASN A 99 -12.12 -2.56 8.20
N PRO A 100 -12.40 -3.71 7.56
CA PRO A 100 -13.71 -4.01 6.99
C PRO A 100 -14.82 -4.13 8.05
N GLU A 101 -14.47 -4.41 9.31
CA GLU A 101 -15.42 -4.56 10.41
C GLU A 101 -15.66 -3.25 11.16
N ASN A 102 -14.74 -2.29 11.06
CA ASN A 102 -14.81 -1.01 11.77
C ASN A 102 -14.18 0.14 10.95
N MET A 103 -15.01 0.98 10.33
CA MET A 103 -14.54 2.12 9.53
C MET A 103 -13.73 3.17 10.33
N TYR A 104 -13.80 3.12 11.67
CA TYR A 104 -13.00 3.95 12.57
C TYR A 104 -11.66 3.31 12.94
N HIS A 105 -11.23 2.26 12.24
CA HIS A 105 -9.89 1.71 12.37
C HIS A 105 -9.21 1.67 11.01
N TRP A 106 -8.23 2.55 10.80
CA TRP A 106 -7.55 2.67 9.51
C TRP A 106 -6.13 3.19 9.64
N LEU A 107 -5.33 2.92 8.60
CA LEU A 107 -4.05 3.57 8.35
C LEU A 107 -4.03 4.16 6.94
N SER A 108 -3.40 5.32 6.79
CA SER A 108 -3.15 5.97 5.51
C SER A 108 -1.66 6.22 5.33
N LEU A 109 -1.18 5.93 4.12
CA LEU A 109 0.22 6.05 3.73
C LEU A 109 0.33 7.05 2.58
N LYS A 110 1.34 7.91 2.66
CA LYS A 110 1.86 8.63 1.50
C LYS A 110 3.18 8.00 1.14
N VAL A 111 3.33 7.60 -0.13
CA VAL A 111 4.53 6.93 -0.60
C VAL A 111 5.01 7.56 -1.90
N THR A 112 6.33 7.55 -2.10
CA THR A 112 6.96 8.03 -3.33
C THR A 112 7.77 6.90 -3.95
N VAL A 113 7.55 6.63 -5.24
CA VAL A 113 8.34 5.65 -6.00
C VAL A 113 9.79 6.09 -6.05
N GLU A 114 10.70 5.17 -5.71
CA GLU A 114 12.16 5.37 -5.78
C GLU A 114 12.81 4.46 -6.83
N ARG A 115 12.21 3.30 -7.09
CA ARG A 115 12.71 2.33 -8.05
C ARG A 115 11.56 1.65 -8.79
N GLU A 116 11.81 1.37 -10.07
CA GLU A 116 10.93 0.63 -10.96
C GLU A 116 11.69 -0.57 -11.51
N ILE A 117 11.09 -1.76 -11.43
CA ILE A 117 11.69 -3.01 -11.88
C ILE A 117 10.72 -3.70 -12.83
N HIS A 118 11.18 -3.98 -14.04
CA HIS A 118 10.44 -4.76 -15.02
C HIS A 118 10.61 -6.26 -14.75
N GLU A 119 9.55 -7.03 -14.96
CA GLU A 119 9.58 -8.50 -14.89
C GLU A 119 10.58 -9.14 -15.86
N ASP A 120 10.97 -8.42 -16.92
CA ASP A 120 11.96 -8.86 -17.91
C ASP A 120 13.40 -8.49 -17.56
N ASP A 121 13.61 -7.80 -16.42
CA ASP A 121 14.95 -7.47 -15.98
C ASP A 121 15.76 -8.77 -15.74
N PRO A 122 16.95 -8.93 -16.34
CA PRO A 122 17.70 -10.19 -16.27
C PRO A 122 18.29 -10.50 -14.89
N LYS A 123 18.27 -9.54 -13.96
CA LYS A 123 18.81 -9.70 -12.60
C LYS A 123 17.70 -9.72 -11.55
N GLU A 124 16.71 -8.84 -11.70
CA GLU A 124 15.71 -8.55 -10.67
C GLU A 124 14.28 -8.90 -11.12
N GLY A 125 14.06 -9.27 -12.38
CA GLY A 125 12.74 -9.57 -12.92
C GLY A 125 12.05 -10.75 -12.24
N GLU A 126 12.82 -11.73 -11.76
CA GLU A 126 12.29 -12.84 -10.98
C GLU A 126 11.60 -12.37 -9.69
N TRP A 127 12.16 -11.36 -9.01
CA TRP A 127 11.59 -10.80 -7.79
C TRP A 127 10.20 -10.20 -8.04
N VAL A 128 9.99 -9.56 -9.20
CA VAL A 128 8.67 -9.04 -9.60
C VAL A 128 7.60 -10.14 -9.62
N THR A 129 7.95 -11.32 -10.12
CA THR A 129 7.05 -12.48 -10.17
C THR A 129 6.88 -13.13 -8.80
N GLN A 130 7.96 -13.31 -8.05
CA GLN A 130 7.93 -13.89 -6.71
C GLN A 130 7.07 -13.05 -5.75
N GLN A 131 7.22 -11.72 -5.79
CA GLN A 131 6.40 -10.78 -5.02
C GLN A 131 4.92 -10.89 -5.39
N LEU A 132 4.60 -10.99 -6.69
CA LEU A 132 3.23 -11.16 -7.16
C LEU A 132 2.60 -12.47 -6.68
N ASN A 133 3.37 -13.56 -6.66
CA ASN A 133 2.93 -14.86 -6.14
C ASN A 133 2.75 -14.82 -4.61
N ARG A 134 3.63 -14.12 -3.88
CA ARG A 134 3.50 -13.91 -2.43
C ARG A 134 2.16 -13.22 -2.08
N ILE A 135 1.83 -12.14 -2.77
CA ILE A 135 0.56 -11.43 -2.53
C ILE A 135 -0.65 -12.21 -3.03
N TRP A 136 -0.52 -13.01 -4.10
CA TRP A 136 -1.56 -13.95 -4.51
C TRP A 136 -1.90 -14.91 -3.37
N LYS A 137 -0.88 -15.56 -2.79
CA LYS A 137 -1.07 -16.46 -1.63
C LYS A 137 -1.73 -15.74 -0.47
N LYS A 138 -1.27 -14.54 -0.12
CA LYS A 138 -1.85 -13.75 0.97
C LYS A 138 -3.35 -13.49 0.78
N TYR A 139 -3.76 -13.05 -0.41
CA TYR A 139 -5.13 -12.59 -0.66
C TYR A 139 -6.09 -13.67 -1.13
N ILE A 140 -5.61 -14.72 -1.79
CA ILE A 140 -6.42 -15.80 -2.37
C ILE A 140 -6.27 -17.11 -1.58
N GLY A 141 -5.17 -17.28 -0.85
CA GLY A 141 -4.90 -18.49 -0.06
C GLY A 141 -4.37 -19.68 -0.87
N ASN A 142 -4.06 -19.49 -2.16
CA ASN A 142 -3.58 -20.54 -3.05
C ASN A 142 -2.07 -20.37 -3.36
N ASP A 143 -1.35 -21.48 -3.50
CA ASP A 143 0.08 -21.58 -3.81
C ASP A 143 0.39 -21.81 -5.30
N ASP A 144 -0.61 -21.90 -6.17
CA ASP A 144 -0.45 -22.10 -7.63
C ASP A 144 0.20 -20.90 -8.37
N GLY A 145 0.60 -19.84 -7.65
CA GLY A 145 1.07 -18.58 -8.22
C GLY A 145 -0.07 -17.74 -8.83
N TYR A 146 0.27 -16.53 -9.32
CA TYR A 146 -0.72 -15.57 -9.80
C TYR A 146 -1.41 -16.01 -11.11
N GLN A 147 -2.74 -16.18 -11.05
CA GLN A 147 -3.56 -16.73 -12.15
C GLN A 147 -4.43 -15.70 -12.90
N LEU A 148 -4.27 -14.39 -12.63
CA LEU A 148 -5.13 -13.34 -13.22
C LEU A 148 -4.47 -12.56 -14.35
N ARG A 149 -3.47 -13.14 -15.02
CA ARG A 149 -2.92 -12.56 -16.26
C ARG A 149 -3.94 -12.71 -17.38
N ASP A 150 -4.03 -11.70 -18.24
CA ASP A 150 -4.82 -11.81 -19.46
C ASP A 150 -4.17 -12.85 -20.41
N PRO A 151 -4.87 -13.92 -20.79
CA PRO A 151 -4.31 -14.96 -21.66
C PRO A 151 -4.24 -14.55 -23.14
N SER A 152 -4.85 -13.44 -23.55
CA SER A 152 -4.90 -12.99 -24.95
C SER A 152 -3.62 -12.31 -25.42
N PHE A 153 -2.73 -11.93 -24.50
CA PHE A 153 -1.41 -11.38 -24.82
C PHE A 153 -0.40 -11.72 -23.72
N ASN A 154 0.87 -11.46 -24.01
CA ASN A 154 1.94 -11.62 -23.03
C ASN A 154 1.91 -10.47 -22.00
N GLU A 155 1.01 -10.53 -21.01
CA GLU A 155 0.95 -9.53 -19.94
C GLU A 155 2.26 -9.51 -19.14
N ARG A 156 2.90 -8.34 -19.10
CA ARG A 156 4.11 -8.07 -18.29
C ARG A 156 3.80 -7.27 -17.05
N ARG A 157 4.58 -7.50 -15.99
CA ARG A 157 4.46 -6.80 -14.71
C ARG A 157 5.61 -5.83 -14.49
N VAL A 158 5.32 -4.81 -13.68
CA VAL A 158 6.28 -3.89 -13.11
C VAL A 158 6.04 -3.83 -11.61
N LEU A 159 7.15 -3.86 -10.87
CA LEU A 159 7.18 -3.62 -9.44
C LEU A 159 7.76 -2.23 -9.18
N PHE A 160 6.99 -1.40 -8.49
CA PHE A 160 7.49 -0.15 -7.94
C PHE A 160 7.82 -0.33 -6.46
N GLU A 161 9.04 0.00 -6.09
CA GLU A 161 9.42 0.18 -4.69
C GLU A 161 9.24 1.64 -4.31
N CYS A 162 8.53 1.85 -3.22
CA CYS A 162 8.16 3.17 -2.75
C CYS A 162 8.70 3.38 -1.35
N ARG A 163 9.43 4.48 -1.11
CA ARG A 163 9.64 4.91 0.28
C ARG A 163 8.33 5.40 0.87
N VAL A 164 8.19 5.20 2.17
CA VAL A 164 7.11 5.77 2.94
C VAL A 164 7.45 7.20 3.33
N ASP A 165 6.63 8.15 2.90
CA ASP A 165 6.81 9.57 3.18
C ASP A 165 6.25 9.92 4.55
N ARG A 166 5.01 9.47 4.82
CA ARG A 166 4.24 9.76 6.02
C ARG A 166 3.19 8.69 6.24
N ILE A 167 2.87 8.47 7.51
CA ILE A 167 1.82 7.57 7.96
C ILE A 167 0.82 8.37 8.81
N ALA A 168 -0.47 8.08 8.67
CA ALA A 168 -1.51 8.53 9.56
C ALA A 168 -2.32 7.33 10.05
N THR A 169 -2.59 7.28 11.35
CA THR A 169 -3.33 6.17 11.97
C THR A 169 -4.50 6.68 12.78
N PHE A 170 -5.57 5.88 12.85
CA PHE A 170 -6.78 6.23 13.58
C PHE A 170 -7.45 4.97 14.14
N GLY A 171 -7.83 5.03 15.41
CA GLY A 171 -8.67 4.04 16.08
C GLY A 171 -7.99 2.75 16.51
N GLN A 172 -8.82 1.80 16.92
CA GLN A 172 -8.49 0.48 17.46
C GLN A 172 -9.32 -0.60 16.75
N PRO A 173 -8.89 -1.88 16.76
CA PRO A 173 -9.53 -2.93 15.96
C PRO A 173 -10.98 -3.25 16.36
N SER A 174 -11.34 -3.04 17.63
CA SER A 174 -12.65 -3.31 18.25
C SER A 174 -13.54 -2.07 18.29
#